data_AF-A0A7K3LN72-F1
#
_entry.id   AF-A0A7K3LN72-F1
#
_cell.length_a   1.000
_cell.length_b   1.000
_cell.length_c   1.000
_cell.angle_alpha   90.00
_cell.angle_beta   90.00
_cell.angle_gamma   90.00
#
_symmetry.space_group_name_H-M   'P 1'
#
loop_
_entity.id
_entity.type
_entity.pdbx_description
1 polymer ?
#
loop_
_entity_poly.entity_id
_entity_poly.type
_entity_poly.pdbx_seq_one_letter_code
_entity_poly.pdbx_strand_id
1 'polypeptide(L)'
;MVSDREVEAVVSEVGRRALITPSLVAVRVFGEAITFGDLDRSIREYTIVMEARGLSPHAAFFAALLHCAPSLASVIDGKSCERVLDDVVTWIGRGIDTGPAQGLRAVG
;
A
#
# COMPACT_ATOMS: atom_id res chain seq x y z
N MET A 1 -10.78 3.83 -9.54
CA MET A 1 -10.12 2.54 -9.75
C MET A 1 -8.68 2.80 -10.12
N VAL A 2 -7.80 2.61 -9.16
CA VAL A 2 -6.36 2.72 -9.29
C VAL A 2 -5.83 1.64 -10.25
N SER A 3 -4.90 2.02 -11.11
CA SER A 3 -4.24 1.12 -12.06
C SER A 3 -3.16 0.26 -11.40
N ASP A 4 -2.85 -0.91 -11.97
CA ASP A 4 -1.79 -1.79 -11.45
C ASP A 4 -0.43 -1.08 -11.39
N ARG A 5 -0.15 -0.17 -12.34
CA ARG A 5 1.07 0.64 -12.34
C ARG A 5 1.16 1.58 -11.13
N GLU A 6 0.05 2.14 -10.69
CA GLU A 6 0.01 2.99 -9.48
C GLU A 6 0.21 2.16 -8.22
N VAL A 7 -0.35 0.95 -8.17
CA VAL A 7 -0.10 0.00 -7.06
C VAL A 7 1.38 -0.39 -7.00
N GLU A 8 2.00 -0.72 -8.14
CA GLU A 8 3.44 -1.02 -8.20
C GLU A 8 4.31 0.14 -7.71
N ALA A 9 3.98 1.37 -8.09
CA ALA A 9 4.68 2.56 -7.61
C ALA A 9 4.54 2.72 -6.09
N VAL A 10 3.35 2.50 -5.55
CA VAL A 10 3.10 2.52 -4.10
C VAL A 10 3.86 1.41 -3.39
N VAL A 11 3.85 0.18 -3.89
CA VAL A 11 4.59 -0.95 -3.32
C VAL A 11 6.09 -0.64 -3.28
N SER A 12 6.64 -0.07 -4.35
CA SER A 12 8.04 0.35 -4.40
C SER A 12 8.35 1.43 -3.35
N GLU A 13 7.50 2.44 -3.22
CA GLU A 13 7.65 3.50 -2.22
C GLU A 13 7.53 2.96 -0.78
N VAL A 14 6.61 2.03 -0.53
CA VAL A 14 6.47 1.34 0.75
C VAL A 14 7.75 0.59 1.09
N GLY A 15 8.30 -0.18 0.15
CA GLY A 15 9.57 -0.88 0.35
C GLY A 15 10.73 0.08 0.63
N ARG A 16 10.83 1.17 -0.13
CA ARG A 16 11.85 2.20 0.09
C ARG A 16 11.76 2.82 1.49
N ARG A 17 10.55 3.16 1.96
CA ARG A 17 10.35 3.74 3.30
C ARG A 17 10.50 2.71 4.42
N ALA A 18 10.16 1.44 4.18
CA ALA A 18 10.37 0.38 5.14
C ALA A 18 11.87 0.17 5.44
N LEU A 19 12.74 0.36 4.45
CA LEU A 19 14.19 0.30 4.64
C LEU A 19 14.75 1.45 5.49
N ILE A 20 14.18 2.66 5.38
CA ILE A 20 14.72 3.88 6.01
C ILE A 20 14.03 4.15 7.37
N THR A 21 12.72 3.99 7.43
CA THR A 21 11.86 4.34 8.58
C THR A 21 10.78 3.27 8.82
N PRO A 22 11.15 2.03 9.21
CA PRO A 22 10.21 0.91 9.30
C PRO A 22 9.09 1.13 10.32
N SER A 23 9.36 1.82 11.44
CA SER A 23 8.39 2.07 12.51
C SER A 23 7.46 3.25 12.24
N LEU A 24 7.68 4.02 11.16
CA LEU A 24 6.83 5.13 10.80
C LEU A 24 5.49 4.62 10.24
N VAL A 25 4.39 5.23 10.65
CA VAL A 25 3.04 4.89 10.18
C VAL A 25 2.89 5.26 8.70
N ALA A 26 2.60 4.27 7.87
CA ALA A 26 2.30 4.45 6.45
C ALA A 26 0.89 4.98 6.25
N VAL A 27 -0.07 4.34 6.92
CA VAL A 27 -1.49 4.67 6.81
C VAL A 27 -2.22 4.33 8.11
N ARG A 28 -3.31 5.06 8.38
CA ARG A 28 -4.30 4.69 9.39
C ARG A 28 -5.60 4.38 8.67
N VAL A 29 -6.12 3.17 8.87
CA VAL A 29 -7.37 2.72 8.24
C VAL A 29 -8.27 2.19 9.35
N PHE A 30 -9.48 2.74 9.46
CA PHE A 30 -10.46 2.41 10.53
C PHE A 30 -9.88 2.41 11.96
N GLY A 31 -8.95 3.32 12.25
CA GLY A 31 -8.33 3.47 13.58
C GLY A 31 -7.10 2.59 13.81
N GLU A 32 -6.83 1.62 12.95
CA GLU A 32 -5.63 0.80 12.99
C GLU A 32 -4.47 1.50 12.27
N ALA A 33 -3.32 1.58 12.93
CA ALA A 33 -2.11 2.14 12.36
C ALA A 33 -1.25 1.04 11.76
N ILE A 34 -0.95 1.16 10.48
CA ILE A 34 -0.07 0.23 9.76
C ILE A 34 1.26 0.93 9.52
N THR A 35 2.35 0.35 10.00
CA THR A 35 3.70 0.88 9.77
C THR A 35 4.22 0.51 8.38
N PHE A 36 5.20 1.25 7.87
CA PHE A 36 5.85 0.89 6.60
C PHE A 36 6.49 -0.51 6.67
N GLY A 37 7.12 -0.86 7.79
CA GLY A 37 7.74 -2.17 7.97
C GLY A 37 6.72 -3.33 7.98
N ASP A 38 5.58 -3.15 8.66
CA ASP A 38 4.53 -4.18 8.70
C ASP A 38 3.86 -4.36 7.35
N LEU A 39 3.59 -3.25 6.66
CA LEU A 39 2.98 -3.28 5.33
C LEU A 39 3.91 -3.93 4.30
N ASP A 40 5.18 -3.53 4.26
CA ASP A 40 6.19 -4.07 3.34
C ASP A 40 6.44 -5.57 3.53
N ARG A 41 6.54 -6.01 4.79
CA ARG A 41 6.63 -7.44 5.13
C ARG A 41 5.41 -8.20 4.61
N SER A 42 4.22 -7.72 4.92
CA SER A 42 2.97 -8.39 4.51
C SER A 42 2.82 -8.42 2.99
N ILE A 43 3.16 -7.35 2.28
CA ILE A 43 3.15 -7.32 0.81
C ILE A 43 4.05 -8.41 0.25
N ARG A 44 5.30 -8.53 0.72
CA ARG A 44 6.21 -9.59 0.24
C ARG A 44 5.67 -11.00 0.47
N GLU A 45 5.12 -11.26 1.65
CA GLU A 45 4.54 -12.57 2.00
C GLU A 45 3.37 -12.91 1.08
N TYR A 46 2.46 -11.96 0.84
CA TYR A 46 1.31 -12.19 -0.03
C TYR A 46 1.68 -12.19 -1.52
N THR A 47 2.67 -11.43 -1.98
CA THR A 47 3.12 -11.49 -3.38
C THR A 47 3.55 -12.90 -3.75
N ILE A 48 4.34 -13.57 -2.89
CA ILE A 48 4.77 -14.96 -3.11
C ILE A 48 3.56 -15.90 -3.25
N VAL A 49 2.57 -15.76 -2.36
CA VAL A 49 1.37 -16.61 -2.36
C VAL A 49 0.48 -16.33 -3.58
N MET A 50 0.31 -15.06 -3.94
CA MET A 50 -0.57 -14.63 -5.02
C MET A 50 0.01 -14.95 -6.39
N GLU A 51 1.31 -14.72 -6.60
CA GLU A 51 2.01 -15.10 -7.84
C GLU A 51 1.93 -16.61 -8.07
N ALA A 52 2.12 -17.42 -7.03
CA ALA A 52 1.96 -18.89 -7.11
C ALA A 52 0.54 -19.33 -7.50
N ARG A 53 -0.45 -18.44 -7.40
CA ARG A 53 -1.86 -18.67 -7.78
C ARG A 53 -2.28 -17.91 -9.04
N GLY A 54 -1.36 -17.23 -9.71
CA GLY A 54 -1.65 -16.41 -10.90
C GLY A 54 -2.51 -15.19 -10.61
N LEU A 55 -2.50 -14.69 -9.37
CA LEU A 55 -3.24 -13.51 -8.93
C LEU A 55 -2.38 -12.25 -9.06
N SER A 56 -3.04 -11.11 -9.25
CA SER A 56 -2.37 -9.84 -9.54
C SER A 56 -1.65 -9.24 -8.32
N PRO A 57 -0.65 -8.36 -8.53
CA PRO A 57 -0.03 -7.58 -7.46
C PRO A 57 -1.05 -6.76 -6.63
N HIS A 58 -2.13 -6.35 -7.28
CA HIS A 58 -3.27 -5.68 -6.66
C HIS A 58 -3.92 -6.54 -5.55
N ALA A 59 -4.10 -7.84 -5.81
CA ALA A 59 -4.63 -8.78 -4.83
C ALA A 59 -3.65 -9.01 -3.66
N ALA A 60 -2.35 -9.04 -3.94
CA ALA A 60 -1.33 -9.16 -2.90
C ALA A 60 -1.30 -7.94 -1.97
N PHE A 61 -1.34 -6.73 -2.54
CA PHE A 61 -1.38 -5.49 -1.77
C PHE A 61 -2.64 -5.41 -0.89
N PHE A 62 -3.80 -5.77 -1.44
CA PHE A 62 -5.04 -5.79 -0.68
C PHE A 62 -5.04 -6.84 0.45
N ALA A 63 -4.55 -8.05 0.18
CA ALA A 63 -4.43 -9.09 1.19
C ALA A 63 -3.48 -8.66 2.33
N ALA A 64 -2.38 -7.97 2.00
CA ALA A 64 -1.48 -7.40 2.98
C ALA A 64 -2.16 -6.34 3.86
N LEU A 65 -3.01 -5.47 3.29
CA LEU A 65 -3.79 -4.51 4.07
C LEU A 65 -4.77 -5.19 5.03
N LEU A 66 -5.50 -6.21 4.56
CA LEU A 66 -6.40 -6.99 5.41
C LEU A 66 -5.67 -7.72 6.54
N HIS A 67 -4.46 -8.20 6.26
CA HIS A 67 -3.64 -8.84 7.28
C HIS A 67 -3.19 -7.85 8.36
N CYS A 68 -2.79 -6.65 7.96
CA CYS A 68 -2.34 -5.59 8.88
C CYS A 68 -3.48 -4.90 9.63
N ALA A 69 -4.69 -4.91 9.10
CA ALA A 69 -5.88 -4.33 9.73
C ALA A 69 -7.07 -5.30 9.61
N PRO A 70 -7.12 -6.38 10.41
CA PRO A 70 -8.16 -7.40 10.28
C PRO A 70 -9.58 -6.88 10.52
N SER A 71 -9.74 -5.79 11.28
CA SER A 71 -11.06 -5.17 11.50
C SER A 71 -11.68 -4.70 10.19
N LEU A 72 -10.85 -4.38 9.20
CA LEU A 72 -11.25 -4.01 7.87
C LEU A 72 -12.15 -5.09 7.24
N ALA A 73 -11.82 -6.37 7.39
CA ALA A 73 -12.63 -7.48 6.86
C ALA A 73 -14.08 -7.49 7.38
N SER A 74 -14.34 -6.92 8.56
CA SER A 74 -15.67 -6.85 9.16
C SER A 74 -16.51 -5.66 8.69
N VAL A 75 -15.88 -4.65 8.08
CA VAL A 75 -16.51 -3.39 7.67
C VAL A 75 -16.66 -3.31 6.15
N ILE A 76 -15.79 -3.98 5.40
CA ILE A 76 -15.81 -3.89 3.95
C ILE A 76 -16.85 -4.85 3.31
N ASP A 77 -17.74 -4.31 2.48
CA ASP A 77 -18.43 -5.05 1.41
C ASP A 77 -17.68 -4.95 0.06
N GLY A 78 -18.10 -5.71 -0.96
CA GLY A 78 -17.37 -5.73 -2.25
C GLY A 78 -17.13 -4.35 -2.88
N LYS A 79 -18.04 -3.37 -2.68
CA LYS A 79 -17.90 -2.01 -3.23
C LYS A 79 -17.04 -1.10 -2.35
N SER A 80 -17.08 -1.31 -1.04
CA SER A 80 -16.24 -0.59 -0.08
C SER A 80 -14.77 -1.06 -0.18
N CYS A 81 -14.55 -2.26 -0.72
CA CYS A 81 -13.24 -2.87 -0.94
C CYS A 81 -12.37 -2.04 -1.87
N GLU A 82 -12.89 -1.79 -3.06
CA GLU A 82 -12.20 -1.01 -4.09
C GLU A 82 -11.93 0.42 -3.62
N ARG A 83 -12.88 1.02 -2.89
CA ARG A 83 -12.73 2.38 -2.37
C ARG A 83 -11.63 2.50 -1.32
N VAL A 84 -11.59 1.59 -0.35
CA VAL A 84 -10.53 1.60 0.68
C VAL A 84 -9.17 1.45 0.02
N LEU A 85 -9.08 0.60 -1.00
CA LEU A 85 -7.84 0.38 -1.73
C LEU A 85 -7.41 1.62 -2.52
N ASP A 86 -8.34 2.24 -3.25
CA ASP A 86 -8.11 3.50 -3.95
C ASP A 86 -7.65 4.61 -2.98
N ASP A 87 -8.29 4.73 -1.82
CA ASP A 87 -7.95 5.73 -0.80
C ASP A 87 -6.55 5.49 -0.19
N VAL A 88 -6.21 4.24 0.10
CA VAL A 88 -4.88 3.88 0.65
C VAL A 88 -3.78 4.11 -0.38
N VAL A 89 -3.99 3.70 -1.63
CA VAL A 89 -3.02 3.93 -2.71
C VAL A 89 -2.85 5.43 -2.95
N THR A 90 -3.94 6.19 -3.03
CA THR A 90 -3.89 7.65 -3.19
C THR A 90 -3.15 8.32 -2.01
N TRP A 91 -3.40 7.85 -0.79
CA TRP A 91 -2.77 8.38 0.41
C TRP A 91 -1.27 8.10 0.47
N ILE A 92 -0.84 6.86 0.20
CA ILE A 92 0.58 6.51 0.24
C ILE A 92 1.31 7.08 -0.97
N GLY A 93 0.66 7.09 -2.12
CA GLY A 93 1.18 7.60 -3.39
C GLY A 93 1.38 9.10 -3.43
N ARG A 94 0.80 9.86 -2.50
CA ARG A 94 1.01 11.31 -2.43
C ARG A 94 2.51 11.62 -2.22
N GLY A 95 3.10 12.29 -3.21
CA GLY A 95 4.51 12.64 -3.17
C GLY A 95 5.46 11.59 -3.76
N ILE A 96 4.94 10.53 -4.38
CA ILE A 96 5.70 9.83 -5.42
C ILE A 96 5.75 10.78 -6.63
N ASP A 97 6.89 11.42 -6.86
CA ASP A 97 7.09 12.27 -8.02
C ASP A 97 7.13 11.39 -9.28
N THR A 98 6.01 11.33 -10.02
CA THR A 98 5.88 10.57 -11.27
C THR A 98 6.30 11.36 -12.51
N GLY A 99 6.77 12.60 -12.35
CA GLY A 99 7.26 13.47 -13.41
C GLY A 99 8.76 13.29 -13.70
N PRO A 100 9.25 13.71 -14.89
CA PRO A 100 10.69 13.77 -15.15
C PRO A 100 11.33 14.67 -14.09
N ALA A 101 12.29 14.12 -13.36
CA ALA A 101 13.00 14.81 -12.29
C ALA A 101 13.66 16.08 -12.83
N GLN A 102 12.99 17.22 -12.67
CA GLN A 102 13.58 18.52 -12.93
C GLN A 102 13.12 19.47 -11.83
N GLY A 103 13.96 19.59 -10.80
CA GLY A 103 13.84 20.61 -9.78
C GLY A 103 13.70 20.06 -8.38
N LEU A 104 14.61 20.51 -7.52
CA LEU A 104 14.59 20.36 -6.06
C LEU A 104 13.16 20.60 -5.51
N ARG A 105 12.72 19.75 -4.59
CA ARG A 105 11.43 19.89 -3.90
C ARG A 105 11.65 20.32 -2.45
N ALA A 106 10.85 21.28 -2.01
CA ALA A 106 10.97 21.94 -0.71
C ALA A 106 10.82 21.00 0.49
N VAL A 107 11.57 21.29 1.55
CA VAL A 107 11.35 20.80 2.92
C VAL A 107 11.05 22.01 3.80
N GLY A 108 9.89 21.96 4.46
CA GLY A 108 9.44 22.84 5.54
C GLY A 108 8.68 21.99 6.55
#